data_AF-A0A1H3X697-F1
#
_entry.id   AF-A0A1H3X697-F1
#
_cell.length_a   1.000
_cell.length_b   1.000
_cell.length_c   1.000
_cell.angle_alpha   90.00
_cell.angle_beta   90.00
_cell.angle_gamma   90.00
#
_symmetry.space_group_name_H-M   'P 1'
#
loop_
_entity.id
_entity.type
_entity.pdbx_description
1 polymer ?
#
loop_
_entity_poly.entity_id
_entity_poly.type
_entity_poly.pdbx_seq_one_letter_code
_entity_poly.pdbx_strand_id
1 'polypeptide(L)'
;MEMIQVKQNGEAYSIEPVKGKSLLATAFEQQIPLDYKCQKGNCTRCKVELLNGQESVNKPTPKEHEQIESELEHGYRLACQTVPMK
;
A
#
# COMPACT_ATOMS: atom_id res chain seq x y z
N MET A 1 -16.88 -1.86 5.44
CA MET A 1 -15.42 -1.97 5.22
C MET A 1 -14.79 -0.86 6.02
N GLU A 2 -13.72 -1.15 6.77
CA GLU A 2 -13.00 -0.14 7.54
C GLU A 2 -12.03 0.62 6.64
N MET A 3 -11.78 1.90 6.96
CA MET A 3 -10.82 2.73 6.23
C MET A 3 -9.39 2.23 6.48
N ILE A 4 -8.58 2.15 5.42
CA ILE A 4 -7.15 1.84 5.54
C ILE A 4 -6.37 3.16 5.58
N GLN A 5 -5.63 3.37 6.65
CA GLN A 5 -4.74 4.50 6.86
C GLN A 5 -3.32 4.13 6.49
N VAL A 6 -2.71 4.94 5.64
CA VAL A 6 -1.33 4.78 5.19
C VAL A 6 -0.56 6.08 5.40
N LYS A 7 0.75 5.99 5.61
CA LYS A 7 1.64 7.16 5.67
C LYS A 7 2.68 7.11 4.57
N GLN A 8 2.90 8.24 3.89
CA GLN A 8 3.93 8.41 2.88
C GLN A 8 4.57 9.79 3.02
N ASN A 9 5.90 9.85 2.97
CA ASN A 9 6.66 11.10 3.05
C ASN A 9 6.31 11.98 4.27
N GLY A 10 5.86 11.36 5.38
CA GLY A 10 5.46 12.08 6.60
C GLY A 10 3.98 12.41 6.70
N GLU A 11 3.22 12.30 5.60
CA GLU A 11 1.78 12.60 5.55
C GLU A 11 0.94 11.32 5.63
N ALA A 12 -0.19 11.39 6.35
CA ALA A 12 -1.12 10.28 6.49
C ALA A 12 -2.35 10.47 5.59
N TYR A 13 -2.79 9.39 4.96
CA TYR A 13 -3.95 9.36 4.07
C TYR A 13 -4.89 8.22 4.44
N SER A 14 -6.19 8.45 4.27
CA SER A 14 -7.23 7.45 4.48
C SER A 14 -7.77 6.99 3.15
N ILE A 15 -7.66 5.69 2.86
CA ILE A 15 -8.12 5.05 1.63
C ILE A 15 -9.34 4.21 1.98
N GLU A 16 -10.44 4.41 1.26
CA GLU A 16 -11.59 3.50 1.34
C GLU A 16 -11.27 2.25 0.51
N PRO A 17 -11.02 1.07 1.11
CA PRO A 17 -10.49 -0.07 0.38
C PRO A 17 -11.50 -0.67 -0.59
N VAL A 18 -11.04 -0.99 -1.80
CA VAL A 18 -11.83 -1.71 -2.80
C VAL A 18 -11.25 -3.12 -2.97
N LYS A 19 -12.07 -4.13 -2.71
CA LYS A 19 -11.68 -5.54 -2.80
C LYS A 19 -11.14 -5.87 -4.20
N GLY A 20 -10.00 -6.57 -4.25
CA GLY A 20 -9.36 -6.98 -5.51
C GLY A 20 -8.63 -5.86 -6.25
N LYS A 21 -8.62 -4.64 -5.71
CA LYS A 21 -7.88 -3.50 -6.26
C LYS A 21 -6.75 -3.08 -5.33
N SER A 22 -5.61 -2.70 -5.88
CA SER A 22 -4.49 -2.27 -5.05
C SER A 22 -4.79 -0.94 -4.34
N LEU A 23 -4.16 -0.72 -3.18
CA LEU A 23 -4.29 0.55 -2.44
C LEU A 23 -3.87 1.73 -3.31
N LEU A 24 -2.84 1.57 -4.15
CA LEU A 24 -2.42 2.63 -5.08
C LEU A 24 -3.51 2.97 -6.11
N ALA A 25 -4.12 1.96 -6.74
CA ALA A 25 -5.13 2.19 -7.76
C ALA A 25 -6.40 2.81 -7.16
N THR A 26 -6.77 2.39 -5.96
CA THR A 26 -7.88 2.96 -5.19
C THR A 26 -7.60 4.41 -4.76
N ALA A 27 -6.38 4.67 -4.25
CA ALA A 27 -5.95 6.02 -3.89
C ALA A 27 -5.98 6.98 -5.09
N PHE A 28 -5.52 6.52 -6.26
CA PHE A 28 -5.56 7.32 -7.49
C PHE A 28 -6.98 7.73 -7.89
N GLU A 29 -7.95 6.82 -7.80
CA GLU A 29 -9.36 7.11 -8.08
C GLU A 29 -10.00 8.04 -7.05
N GLN A 30 -9.59 7.92 -5.79
CA GLN A 30 -10.03 8.79 -4.70
C GLN A 30 -9.26 10.12 -4.67
N GLN A 31 -8.42 10.40 -5.67
CA GLN A 31 -7.61 11.61 -5.77
C GLN A 31 -6.68 11.82 -4.56
N ILE A 32 -6.27 10.73 -3.91
CA ILE A 32 -5.30 10.74 -2.82
C ILE A 32 -3.90 10.81 -3.42
N PRO A 33 -3.08 11.81 -3.05
CA PRO A 33 -1.83 12.13 -3.75
C PRO A 33 -0.66 11.23 -3.32
N LEU A 34 -0.81 9.91 -3.41
CA LEU A 34 0.32 9.01 -3.21
C LEU A 34 1.35 9.19 -4.32
N ASP A 35 2.63 9.26 -3.95
CA ASP A 35 3.74 9.26 -4.88
C ASP A 35 3.93 7.84 -5.46
N TYR A 36 4.04 7.74 -6.79
CA TYR A 36 4.24 6.46 -7.48
C TYR A 36 4.98 6.63 -8.80
N LYS A 37 5.41 5.51 -9.40
CA LYS A 37 6.03 5.50 -10.73
C LYS A 37 5.65 4.28 -11.56
N CYS A 38 6.05 3.07 -11.13
CA CYS A 38 5.98 1.90 -12.01
C CYS A 38 4.68 1.09 -11.92
N GLN A 39 3.94 1.16 -10.80
CA GLN A 39 2.73 0.38 -10.49
C GLN A 39 2.87 -1.15 -10.52
N LYS A 40 4.09 -1.67 -10.74
CA LYS A 40 4.35 -3.11 -10.99
C LYS A 40 5.14 -3.79 -9.87
N GLY A 41 5.45 -3.08 -8.78
CA GLY A 41 6.29 -3.59 -7.69
C GLY A 41 7.80 -3.64 -7.99
N ASN A 42 8.26 -3.04 -9.10
CA ASN A 42 9.67 -3.02 -9.48
C ASN A 42 10.39 -1.72 -9.06
N CYS A 43 9.71 -0.85 -8.32
CA CYS A 43 10.29 0.34 -7.72
C CYS A 43 9.67 0.56 -6.35
N THR A 44 10.33 1.36 -5.52
CA THR A 44 9.91 1.62 -4.13
C THR A 44 9.19 2.95 -3.94
N ARG A 45 8.86 3.68 -5.01
CA ARG A 45 8.28 5.03 -4.91
C ARG A 45 6.90 5.08 -4.25
N CYS A 46 6.06 4.06 -4.49
CA CYS A 46 4.77 3.91 -3.81
C CYS A 46 4.87 3.20 -2.46
N LYS A 47 6.05 3.20 -1.82
CA LYS A 47 6.22 2.65 -0.48
C LYS A 47 5.42 3.51 0.50
N VAL A 48 4.64 2.84 1.33
CA VAL A 48 3.82 3.45 2.37
C VAL A 48 3.98 2.64 3.66
N GLU A 49 3.85 3.28 4.81
CA GLU A 49 3.67 2.61 6.09
C GLU A 49 2.17 2.35 6.27
N LEU A 50 1.76 1.10 6.47
CA LEU A 50 0.39 0.79 6.88
C LEU A 50 0.24 1.15 8.35
N LEU A 51 -0.66 2.08 8.65
CA LEU A 51 -0.97 2.47 10.03
C LEU A 51 -2.06 1.58 10.63
N ASN A 52 -2.91 0.99 9.79
CA ASN A 52 -3.92 -0.01 10.16
C ASN A 52 -4.22 -0.98 9.00
N GLY A 53 -5.12 -1.94 9.24
CA GLY A 53 -5.68 -2.80 8.20
C GLY A 53 -4.73 -3.88 7.67
N GLN A 54 -3.64 -4.18 8.38
CA GLN A 54 -2.64 -5.19 8.00
C GLN A 54 -3.27 -6.59 7.87
N GLU A 55 -4.23 -6.93 8.72
CA GLU A 55 -5.01 -8.18 8.68
C GLU A 55 -6.10 -8.20 7.60
N SER A 56 -6.40 -7.05 7.00
CA SER A 56 -7.43 -6.89 5.97
C SER A 56 -6.88 -6.86 4.54
N VAL A 57 -5.56 -6.87 4.39
CA VAL A 57 -4.85 -6.90 3.10
C VAL A 57 -4.11 -8.22 2.89
N ASN A 58 -3.66 -8.46 1.66
CA ASN A 58 -2.81 -9.61 1.35
C ASN A 58 -1.47 -9.54 2.10
N LYS A 59 -0.89 -10.73 2.34
CA LYS A 59 0.49 -10.87 2.77
C LYS A 59 1.45 -10.20 1.77
N PRO A 60 2.65 -9.77 2.20
CA PRO A 60 3.67 -9.24 1.31
C PRO A 60 3.90 -10.15 0.11
N THR A 61 3.97 -9.53 -1.07
CA THR A 61 4.21 -10.24 -2.33
C THR A 61 5.70 -10.54 -2.52
N PRO A 62 6.10 -11.50 -3.38
CA PRO A 62 7.51 -11.76 -3.66
C PRO A 62 8.30 -10.51 -4.09
N LYS A 63 7.67 -9.60 -4.83
CA LYS A 63 8.29 -8.33 -5.23
C LYS A 63 8.53 -7.38 -4.07
N GLU A 64 7.63 -7.38 -3.09
CA GLU A 64 7.84 -6.60 -1.87
C GLU A 64 9.01 -7.16 -1.08
N HIS A 65 9.12 -8.49 -0.96
CA HIS A 65 10.28 -9.15 -0.38
C HIS A 65 11.58 -8.78 -1.13
N GLU A 66 11.57 -8.80 -2.46
CA GLU A 66 12.75 -8.41 -3.28
C GLU A 66 13.17 -6.94 -3.11
N GLN A 67 12.22 -6.02 -2.87
CA GLN A 67 12.49 -4.58 -2.88
C GLN A 67 12.68 -3.97 -1.48
N ILE A 68 11.97 -4.46 -0.48
CA ILE A 68 11.83 -3.81 0.84
C ILE A 68 11.79 -4.81 2.00
N GLU A 69 12.42 -6.00 1.88
CA GLU A 69 12.40 -7.09 2.89
C GLU A 69 12.48 -6.59 4.35
N SER A 70 13.55 -5.84 4.66
CA SER A 70 13.83 -5.35 6.02
C SER A 70 12.81 -4.32 6.53
N GLU A 71 12.01 -3.74 5.66
CA GLU A 71 11.00 -2.75 6.02
C GLU A 71 9.62 -3.37 6.22
N LEU A 72 9.39 -4.60 5.73
CA LEU A 72 8.10 -5.29 5.85
C LEU A 72 7.70 -5.53 7.30
N GLU A 73 8.66 -5.90 8.15
CA GLU A 73 8.43 -6.11 9.58
C GLU A 73 8.07 -4.81 10.33
N HIS A 74 8.44 -3.68 9.76
CA HIS A 74 8.14 -2.34 10.28
C HIS A 74 6.81 -1.79 9.76
N GLY A 75 6.01 -2.62 9.06
CA GLY A 75 4.70 -2.22 8.54
C GLY A 75 4.75 -1.48 7.20
N TYR A 76 5.92 -1.37 6.57
CA TYR A 76 6.01 -0.79 5.22
C TYR A 76 5.55 -1.78 4.16
N ARG A 77 4.85 -1.26 3.16
CA ARG A 77 4.35 -2.02 2.02
C ARG A 77 4.48 -1.21 0.74
N LEU A 78 4.44 -1.88 -0.40
CA LEU A 78 4.26 -1.21 -1.68
C LEU A 78 2.75 -1.09 -1.94
N ALA A 79 2.22 0.14 -1.97
CA ALA A 79 0.78 0.38 -2.18
C ALA A 79 0.26 -0.25 -3.49
N CYS A 80 1.11 -0.39 -4.52
CA CYS A 80 0.74 -1.06 -5.77
C CYS A 80 0.65 -2.59 -5.68
N GLN A 81 1.20 -3.21 -4.64
CA GLN A 81 1.18 -4.66 -4.41
C GLN A 81 0.28 -5.06 -3.23
N THR A 82 -0.20 -4.08 -2.47
CA THR A 82 -1.12 -4.27 -1.34
C THR A 82 -2.55 -4.17 -1.83
N VAL A 83 -3.33 -5.22 -1.61
CA VAL A 83 -4.70 -5.43 -2.10
C VAL A 83 -5.57 -5.86 -0.91
N PRO A 84 -6.70 -5.19 -0.65
CA PRO A 84 -7.69 -5.64 0.34
C PRO A 84 -8.28 -7.01 -0.02
N MET A 85 -8.35 -7.91 0.96
CA MET A 85 -8.84 -9.28 0.78
C MET A 85 -10.32 -9.46 1.14
N LYS A 86 -10.85 -8.60 2.02
CA LYS A 86 -12.22 -8.68 2.52
C LYS A 86 -13.06 -7.55 1.99
#